data_AF-A0A918Q9B2-F1
#
_entry.id   AF-A0A918Q9B2-F1
#
_cell.length_a   1.000
_cell.length_b   1.000
_cell.length_c   1.000
_cell.angle_alpha   90.00
_cell.angle_beta   90.00
_cell.angle_gamma   90.00
#
_symmetry.space_group_name_H-M   'P 1'
#
loop_
_entity.id
_entity.type
_entity.pdbx_description
1 polymer ?
#
loop_
_entity_poly.entity_id
_entity_poly.type
_entity_poly.pdbx_seq_one_letter_code
_entity_poly.pdbx_strand_id
1 'polypeptide(L)'
;MALGGGVRAEDAGFVPRGFAVLTAADLTRGRAAGPRRAASSTAHRTRPDGPPGARAKLGLMQPSTPRYDERLTAPWSWWAICALVAFSGGLLTFPIGTVATLGGLVGAGALAAAVVSSYGSARIRVVAGSLVVGDARIPLTALGEPEELDAEEARAWRFHKADPRAFMLLRSYIPTAVRVEITDPADPTPYVYLSTRNPKALAAALAG
;
A
#
# COMPACT_ATOMS: atom_id res chain seq x y z
N MET A 1 -29.05 -21.30 35.78
CA MET A 1 -27.85 -22.15 35.62
C MET A 1 -27.03 -21.49 34.51
N ALA A 2 -26.25 -20.42 34.74
CA ALA A 2 -24.96 -20.32 35.47
C ALA A 2 -24.06 -21.50 35.06
N LEU A 3 -22.89 -21.35 34.43
CA LEU A 3 -21.72 -20.48 34.65
C LEU A 3 -20.97 -20.35 33.28
N GLY A 4 -20.26 -19.29 32.89
CA GLY A 4 -19.23 -18.54 33.62
C GLY A 4 -17.86 -18.94 33.05
N GLY A 5 -17.20 -18.04 32.29
CA GLY A 5 -15.87 -18.29 31.74
C GLY A 5 -15.42 -17.20 30.78
N GLY A 6 -15.10 -16.02 31.30
CA GLY A 6 -14.49 -14.94 30.52
C GLY A 6 -13.05 -15.30 30.13
N VAL A 7 -12.71 -15.07 28.87
CA VAL A 7 -11.33 -14.92 28.43
C VAL A 7 -11.24 -13.57 27.73
N ARG A 8 -10.65 -12.62 28.45
CA ARG A 8 -10.09 -11.39 27.89
C ARG A 8 -9.05 -11.78 26.85
N ALA A 9 -9.22 -11.27 25.64
CA ALA A 9 -8.15 -11.15 24.66
C ALA A 9 -8.14 -9.68 24.20
N GLU A 10 -7.77 -8.83 25.16
CA GLU A 10 -6.99 -7.63 24.85
C GLU A 10 -5.68 -8.13 24.19
N ASP A 11 -5.15 -7.39 23.21
CA ASP A 11 -3.84 -7.59 22.55
C ASP A 11 -3.79 -8.38 21.22
N ALA A 12 -4.62 -7.98 20.25
CA ALA A 12 -4.21 -8.00 18.84
C ALA A 12 -4.88 -6.81 18.14
N GLY A 13 -4.16 -5.68 18.09
CA GLY A 13 -4.67 -4.38 17.67
C GLY A 13 -5.11 -4.32 16.22
N PHE A 14 -6.34 -4.75 15.94
CA PHE A 14 -7.13 -4.25 14.83
C PHE A 14 -7.66 -2.87 15.22
N VAL A 15 -6.93 -1.82 14.81
CA VAL A 15 -7.39 -0.44 14.97
C VAL A 15 -7.85 0.07 13.60
N PRO A 16 -9.17 0.20 13.34
CA PRO A 16 -9.64 0.99 12.22
C PRO A 16 -9.42 2.46 12.53
N ARG A 17 -8.21 2.98 12.24
CA ARG A 17 -7.95 4.42 12.33
C ARG A 17 -8.45 5.09 11.07
N GLY A 18 -9.52 5.86 11.23
CA GLY A 18 -10.13 6.64 10.17
C GLY A 18 -9.13 7.55 9.46
N PHE A 19 -9.42 7.77 8.18
CA PHE A 19 -8.96 8.85 7.30
C PHE A 19 -7.90 9.78 7.92
N ALA A 20 -6.63 9.38 7.84
CA ALA A 20 -5.53 10.30 8.04
C ALA A 20 -5.32 11.10 6.75
N VAL A 21 -5.94 12.28 6.71
CA VAL A 21 -5.63 13.31 5.72
C VAL A 21 -4.18 13.75 5.97
N LEU A 22 -3.26 13.28 5.13
CA LEU A 22 -1.87 13.75 5.15
C LEU A 22 -1.85 15.21 4.65
N THR A 23 -1.70 16.12 5.61
CA THR A 23 -1.50 17.56 5.38
C THR A 23 -0.07 17.84 4.92
N ALA A 24 0.10 18.83 4.03
CA ALA A 24 1.37 19.22 3.41
C ALA A 24 2.46 19.68 4.40
N ALA A 25 2.16 19.82 5.69
CA ALA A 25 3.12 20.21 6.72
C ALA A 25 4.11 19.09 7.13
N ASP A 26 3.76 17.81 6.93
CA ASP A 26 4.58 16.68 7.40
C ASP A 26 5.84 16.40 6.56
N LEU A 27 5.97 17.01 5.38
CA LEU A 27 7.11 16.75 4.47
C LEU A 27 8.42 17.46 4.88
N THR A 28 8.44 18.27 5.93
CA THR A 28 9.61 19.12 6.26
C THR A 28 10.37 18.72 7.53
N ARG A 29 9.92 17.75 8.30
CA ARG A 29 10.50 17.45 9.63
C ARG A 29 11.22 16.10 9.66
N GLY A 30 12.37 16.02 8.98
CA GLY A 30 13.15 14.78 8.93
C GLY A 30 14.61 14.93 8.51
N ARG A 31 15.31 15.98 8.96
CA ARG A 31 16.77 16.07 8.80
C ARG A 31 17.41 16.86 9.92
N ALA A 32 17.78 16.20 11.01
CA ALA A 32 18.88 16.64 11.89
C ALA A 32 19.23 15.54 12.90
N ALA A 33 20.39 14.92 12.72
CA ALA A 33 21.17 14.33 13.80
C ALA A 33 22.64 14.20 13.33
N GLY A 34 23.49 15.12 13.80
CA GLY A 34 24.87 14.74 14.16
C GLY A 34 24.86 14.05 15.54
N PRO A 35 26.00 13.63 16.14
CA PRO A 35 27.32 14.23 15.93
C PRO A 35 28.55 13.28 16.04
N ARG A 36 29.75 13.89 15.97
CA ARG A 36 31.04 13.58 16.62
C ARG A 36 32.11 12.67 15.96
N ARG A 37 33.24 13.37 15.75
CA ARG A 37 34.63 13.10 16.20
C ARG A 37 35.59 12.29 15.32
N ALA A 38 36.56 13.07 14.84
CA ALA A 38 37.95 12.73 14.55
C ALA A 38 38.62 11.79 15.57
N ALA A 39 39.45 10.89 15.05
CA ALA A 39 40.80 10.66 15.54
C ALA A 39 41.65 10.02 14.42
N SER A 40 42.78 10.67 14.15
CA SER A 40 43.94 10.24 13.40
C SER A 40 44.59 8.99 14.00
N SER A 41 45.16 8.09 13.17
CA SER A 41 46.45 7.45 13.50
C SER A 41 47.03 6.66 12.32
N THR A 42 48.20 7.12 11.91
CA THR A 42 49.25 6.48 11.11
C THR A 42 49.68 5.11 11.69
N ALA A 43 49.86 4.10 10.82
CA ALA A 43 50.89 3.04 10.87
C ALA A 43 50.46 1.90 9.92
N HIS A 44 51.17 1.64 8.83
CA HIS A 44 52.33 0.75 8.76
C HIS A 44 51.98 -0.75 8.78
N ARG A 45 52.29 -1.38 7.63
CA ARG A 45 52.94 -2.70 7.49
C ARG A 45 52.06 -3.89 7.09
N THR A 46 52.51 -4.48 5.98
CA THR A 46 52.50 -5.89 5.56
C THR A 46 51.15 -6.55 5.27
N ARG A 47 50.83 -6.52 3.99
CA ARG A 47 50.06 -7.51 3.24
C ARG A 47 50.75 -8.89 3.33
N PRO A 48 50.10 -9.93 3.87
CA PRO A 48 50.50 -11.31 3.60
C PRO A 48 49.78 -11.76 2.32
N ASP A 49 50.57 -12.17 1.34
CA ASP A 49 50.09 -12.75 0.08
C ASP A 49 49.52 -14.15 0.33
N GLY A 50 48.20 -14.21 0.54
CA GLY A 50 47.43 -15.46 0.52
C GLY A 50 46.98 -15.81 -0.91
N PRO A 51 46.83 -17.09 -1.25
CA PRO A 51 46.62 -17.54 -2.63
C PRO A 51 45.36 -16.93 -3.28
N PRO A 52 45.40 -16.59 -4.58
CA PRO A 52 44.30 -15.98 -5.30
C PRO A 52 43.23 -17.05 -5.57
N GLY A 53 42.28 -17.21 -4.66
CA GLY A 53 41.18 -18.16 -4.91
C GLY A 53 40.05 -18.25 -3.89
N ALA A 54 40.20 -17.73 -2.67
CA ALA A 54 39.28 -18.11 -1.58
C ALA A 54 38.37 -16.99 -1.03
N ARG A 55 38.30 -15.79 -1.63
CA ARG A 55 37.54 -14.64 -1.06
C ARG A 55 36.33 -14.15 -1.86
N ALA A 56 35.98 -14.76 -3.00
CA ALA A 56 34.92 -14.24 -3.87
C ALA A 56 33.53 -14.91 -3.71
N LYS A 57 33.29 -15.74 -2.69
CA LYS A 57 31.99 -16.45 -2.51
C LYS A 57 31.35 -16.32 -1.13
N LEU A 58 31.67 -15.26 -0.38
CA LEU A 58 30.88 -14.85 0.79
C LEU A 58 30.28 -13.44 0.59
N GLY A 59 29.91 -13.13 -0.65
CA GLY A 59 28.96 -12.05 -0.92
C GLY A 59 27.60 -12.51 -0.42
N LEU A 60 27.29 -12.15 0.82
CA LEU A 60 25.95 -12.02 1.40
C LEU A 60 24.86 -12.66 0.53
N MET A 61 24.53 -13.93 0.81
CA MET A 61 23.20 -14.45 0.52
C MET A 61 22.24 -13.64 1.40
N GLN A 62 21.99 -12.38 1.03
CA GLN A 62 20.82 -11.66 1.49
C GLN A 62 19.69 -12.59 1.05
N PRO A 63 18.87 -13.15 1.97
CA PRO A 63 17.67 -13.82 1.55
C PRO A 63 16.94 -12.81 0.68
N SER A 64 16.87 -13.10 -0.62
CA SER A 64 16.20 -12.26 -1.60
C SER A 64 14.72 -12.46 -1.37
N THR A 65 14.22 -11.98 -0.23
CA THR A 65 12.81 -11.97 0.07
C THR A 65 12.15 -11.22 -1.08
N PRO A 66 11.17 -11.81 -1.77
CA PRO A 66 10.54 -11.19 -2.91
C PRO A 66 10.08 -9.79 -2.53
N ARG A 67 10.63 -8.79 -3.21
CA ARG A 67 10.34 -7.38 -2.96
C ARG A 67 9.49 -6.86 -4.11
N TYR A 68 8.17 -6.93 -3.92
CA TYR A 68 7.21 -6.28 -4.81
C TYR A 68 6.83 -4.92 -4.22
N ASP A 69 6.78 -3.87 -5.04
CA ASP A 69 6.22 -2.56 -4.68
C ASP A 69 5.48 -2.01 -5.90
N GLU A 70 4.15 -1.91 -5.79
CA GLU A 70 3.30 -1.32 -6.81
C GLU A 70 2.49 -0.17 -6.21
N ARG A 71 2.59 1.00 -6.85
CA ARG A 71 1.79 2.17 -6.52
C ARG A 71 0.67 2.36 -7.54
N LEU A 72 -0.56 2.31 -7.05
CA LEU A 72 -1.76 2.44 -7.88
C LEU A 72 -2.15 3.91 -8.00
N THR A 73 -1.46 4.65 -8.88
CA THR A 73 -1.75 6.08 -9.10
C THR A 73 -3.08 6.27 -9.83
N ALA A 74 -3.83 7.30 -9.44
CA ALA A 74 -5.09 7.65 -10.08
C ALA A 74 -4.91 7.92 -11.59
N PRO A 75 -5.86 7.46 -12.44
CA PRO A 75 -5.81 7.69 -13.88
C PRO A 75 -6.01 9.17 -14.21
N TRP A 76 -5.48 9.61 -15.35
CA TRP A 76 -5.59 11.00 -15.81
C TRP A 76 -7.05 11.49 -15.91
N SER A 77 -7.98 10.59 -16.24
CA SER A 77 -9.42 10.88 -16.31
C SER A 77 -10.00 11.41 -15.00
N TRP A 78 -9.48 10.99 -13.85
CA TRP A 78 -9.94 11.48 -12.54
C TRP A 78 -9.54 12.95 -12.29
N TRP A 79 -8.43 13.39 -12.86
CA TRP A 79 -8.04 14.81 -12.81
C TRP A 79 -8.94 15.67 -13.68
N ALA A 80 -9.41 15.16 -14.82
CA ALA A 80 -10.42 15.84 -15.63
C ALA A 80 -11.75 16.01 -14.86
N ILE A 81 -12.17 15.01 -14.08
CA ILE A 81 -13.33 15.13 -13.18
C ILE A 81 -13.10 16.22 -12.13
N CYS A 82 -11.90 16.31 -11.53
CA CYS A 82 -11.59 17.39 -10.59
C CYS A 82 -11.74 18.77 -11.24
N ALA A 83 -11.23 18.93 -12.47
CA ALA A 83 -11.35 20.17 -13.22
C ALA A 83 -12.82 20.52 -13.51
N LEU A 84 -13.63 19.52 -13.87
CA LEU A 84 -15.07 19.70 -14.11
C LEU A 84 -15.81 20.11 -12.82
N VAL A 85 -15.50 19.48 -11.69
CA VAL A 85 -16.08 19.81 -10.38
C VAL A 85 -15.68 21.22 -9.94
N ALA A 86 -14.41 21.60 -10.13
CA ALA A 86 -13.95 22.97 -9.88
C ALA A 86 -14.72 23.97 -10.74
N PHE A 87 -14.83 23.70 -12.04
CA PHE A 87 -15.56 24.56 -12.97
C PHE A 87 -17.06 24.68 -12.61
N SER A 88 -17.70 23.58 -12.26
CA SER A 88 -19.09 23.55 -11.80
C SER A 88 -19.29 24.35 -10.50
N GLY A 89 -18.37 24.23 -9.54
CA GLY A 89 -18.38 25.02 -8.31
C GLY A 89 -18.30 26.53 -8.56
N GLY A 90 -17.49 26.94 -9.54
CA GLY A 90 -17.43 28.33 -10.01
C GLY A 90 -18.75 28.79 -10.63
N LEU A 91 -19.35 27.99 -11.52
CA LEU A 91 -20.63 28.30 -12.15
C LEU A 91 -21.78 28.44 -11.15
N LEU A 92 -21.84 27.57 -10.15
CA LEU A 92 -22.87 27.63 -9.09
C LEU A 92 -22.77 28.91 -8.25
N THR A 93 -21.56 29.42 -8.06
CA THR A 93 -21.30 30.62 -7.26
C THR A 93 -21.18 31.90 -8.09
N PHE A 94 -21.26 31.77 -9.42
CA PHE A 94 -21.27 32.87 -10.39
C PHE A 94 -22.28 33.99 -10.08
N PRO A 95 -23.56 33.72 -9.79
CA PRO A 95 -24.55 34.78 -9.55
C PRO A 95 -24.30 35.57 -8.26
N ILE A 96 -23.47 35.07 -7.35
CA ILE A 96 -23.15 35.71 -6.06
C ILE A 96 -22.03 36.75 -6.23
N GLY A 97 -21.22 36.64 -7.30
CA GLY A 97 -20.15 37.57 -7.65
C GLY A 97 -18.79 36.91 -7.83
N THR A 98 -17.80 37.70 -8.27
CA THR A 98 -16.47 37.19 -8.67
C THR A 98 -15.70 36.51 -7.54
N VAL A 99 -15.75 37.07 -6.32
CA VAL A 99 -15.07 36.47 -5.16
C VAL A 99 -15.68 35.11 -4.80
N ALA A 100 -17.02 35.01 -4.83
CA ALA A 100 -17.72 33.76 -4.60
C ALA A 100 -17.39 32.72 -5.69
N THR A 101 -17.34 33.15 -6.96
CA THR A 101 -16.94 32.32 -8.12
C THR A 101 -15.56 31.70 -7.92
N LEU A 102 -14.57 32.52 -7.55
CA LEU A 102 -13.22 32.04 -7.30
C LEU A 102 -13.18 31.10 -6.08
N GLY A 103 -13.92 31.44 -5.03
CA GLY A 103 -14.06 30.59 -3.84
C GLY A 103 -14.67 29.23 -4.16
N GLY A 104 -15.73 29.19 -4.96
CA GLY A 104 -16.38 27.95 -5.41
C GLY A 104 -15.47 27.10 -6.29
N LEU A 105 -14.73 27.73 -7.22
CA LEU A 105 -13.80 27.03 -8.10
C LEU A 105 -12.64 26.41 -7.32
N VAL A 106 -11.97 27.19 -6.47
CA VAL A 106 -10.83 26.71 -5.68
C VAL A 106 -11.29 25.73 -4.61
N GLY A 107 -12.40 26.00 -3.91
CA GLY A 107 -12.91 25.15 -2.86
C GLY A 107 -13.37 23.78 -3.38
N ALA A 108 -14.18 23.75 -4.43
CA ALA A 108 -14.63 22.51 -5.04
C ALA A 108 -13.47 21.74 -5.69
N GLY A 109 -12.56 22.45 -6.37
CA GLY A 109 -11.36 21.85 -6.97
C GLY A 109 -10.43 21.24 -5.95
N ALA A 110 -10.15 21.94 -4.84
CA ALA A 110 -9.30 21.45 -3.76
C ALA A 110 -9.91 20.23 -3.08
N LEU A 111 -11.21 20.25 -2.80
CA LEU A 111 -11.92 19.10 -2.22
C LEU A 111 -11.88 17.89 -3.15
N ALA A 112 -12.19 18.09 -4.44
CA ALA A 112 -12.13 17.01 -5.43
C ALA A 112 -10.71 16.44 -5.57
N ALA A 113 -9.69 17.30 -5.66
CA ALA A 113 -8.30 16.90 -5.75
C ALA A 113 -7.84 16.11 -4.51
N ALA A 114 -8.29 16.49 -3.30
CA ALA A 114 -8.00 15.74 -2.07
C ALA A 114 -8.61 14.34 -2.09
N VAL A 115 -9.85 14.20 -2.56
CA VAL A 115 -10.52 12.90 -2.72
C VAL A 115 -9.80 12.03 -3.75
N VAL A 116 -9.48 12.57 -4.92
CA VAL A 116 -8.76 11.82 -5.98
C VAL A 116 -7.36 11.40 -5.53
N SER A 117 -6.65 12.29 -4.84
CA SER A 117 -5.30 12.02 -4.34
C SER A 117 -5.29 10.92 -3.28
N SER A 118 -6.26 10.93 -2.35
CA SER A 118 -6.36 9.87 -1.34
C SER A 118 -6.70 8.52 -1.98
N TYR A 119 -7.62 8.49 -2.95
CA TYR A 119 -8.02 7.26 -3.64
C TYR A 119 -6.93 6.65 -4.53
N GLY A 120 -6.03 7.46 -5.10
CA GLY A 120 -4.88 7.05 -5.90
C GLY A 120 -3.58 6.79 -5.12
N SER A 121 -3.64 6.71 -3.79
CA SER A 121 -2.44 6.55 -2.93
C SER A 121 -2.15 5.10 -2.53
N ALA A 122 -3.00 4.14 -2.93
CA ALA A 122 -2.88 2.75 -2.54
C ALA A 122 -1.54 2.13 -3.01
N ARG A 123 -0.88 1.41 -2.10
CA ARG A 123 0.36 0.69 -2.38
C ARG A 123 0.19 -0.76 -1.97
N ILE A 124 0.63 -1.65 -2.85
CA ILE A 124 0.76 -3.09 -2.59
C ILE A 124 2.25 -3.37 -2.50
N ARG A 125 2.70 -3.96 -1.40
CA ARG A 125 4.10 -4.34 -1.20
C ARG A 125 4.19 -5.73 -0.63
N VAL A 126 5.14 -6.52 -1.12
CA VAL A 126 5.53 -7.78 -0.47
C VAL A 126 6.93 -7.54 0.11
N VAL A 127 7.05 -7.61 1.44
CA VAL A 127 8.29 -7.30 2.15
C VAL A 127 8.41 -8.17 3.41
N ALA A 128 9.60 -8.74 3.63
CA ALA A 128 9.96 -9.45 4.86
C ALA A 128 8.96 -10.57 5.26
N GLY A 129 8.47 -11.33 4.28
CA GLY A 129 7.52 -12.42 4.52
C GLY A 129 6.10 -11.94 4.88
N SER A 130 5.76 -10.69 4.57
CA SER A 130 4.41 -10.14 4.74
C SER A 130 3.96 -9.38 3.50
N LEU A 131 2.68 -9.53 3.18
CA LEU A 131 1.95 -8.72 2.21
C LEU A 131 1.39 -7.48 2.91
N VAL A 132 1.83 -6.30 2.47
CA VAL A 132 1.38 -5.00 2.95
C VAL A 132 0.53 -4.34 1.88
N VAL A 133 -0.75 -4.15 2.16
CA VAL A 133 -1.73 -3.63 1.21
C VAL A 133 -2.47 -2.46 1.87
N GLY A 134 -2.14 -1.23 1.44
CA GLY A 134 -2.62 -0.03 2.15
C GLY A 134 -2.13 -0.04 3.60
N ASP A 135 -3.08 -0.13 4.54
CA ASP A 135 -2.82 -0.20 5.99
C ASP A 135 -2.84 -1.64 6.54
N ALA A 136 -3.28 -2.63 5.73
CA ALA A 136 -3.32 -4.02 6.13
C ALA A 136 -1.95 -4.69 5.95
N ARG A 137 -1.53 -5.49 6.93
CA ARG A 137 -0.33 -6.32 6.87
C ARG A 137 -0.73 -7.76 7.15
N ILE A 138 -0.52 -8.65 6.19
CA ILE A 138 -0.88 -10.06 6.25
C ILE A 138 0.40 -10.88 6.12
N PRO A 139 0.70 -11.80 7.06
CA PRO A 139 1.85 -12.71 6.94
C PRO A 139 1.68 -13.65 5.74
N LEU A 140 2.75 -13.94 4.99
CA LEU A 140 2.69 -14.89 3.88
C LEU A 140 2.36 -16.32 4.36
N THR A 141 2.66 -16.64 5.62
CA THR A 141 2.32 -17.95 6.22
C THR A 141 0.82 -18.17 6.41
N ALA A 142 0.03 -17.10 6.45
CA ALA A 142 -1.43 -17.14 6.54
C ALA A 142 -2.11 -17.12 5.17
N LEU A 143 -1.32 -17.02 4.10
CA LEU A 143 -1.79 -16.97 2.72
C LEU A 143 -1.57 -18.33 2.06
N GLY A 144 -2.56 -18.76 1.28
CA GLY A 144 -2.50 -19.92 0.41
C GLY A 144 -1.99 -19.58 -0.98
N GLU A 145 -2.36 -20.42 -1.95
CA GLU A 145 -1.95 -20.27 -3.34
C GLU A 145 -2.54 -19.00 -3.99
N PRO A 146 -1.72 -18.17 -4.66
CA PRO A 146 -2.20 -17.01 -5.38
C PRO A 146 -2.81 -17.41 -6.73
N GLU A 147 -4.04 -17.00 -6.97
CA GLU A 147 -4.76 -17.16 -8.24
C GLU A 147 -4.78 -15.84 -9.00
N GLU A 148 -4.24 -15.85 -10.22
CA GLU A 148 -4.32 -14.72 -11.14
C GLU A 148 -5.72 -14.65 -11.75
N LEU A 149 -6.37 -13.48 -11.67
CA LEU A 149 -7.69 -13.26 -12.24
C LEU A 149 -7.60 -12.32 -13.44
N ASP A 150 -8.12 -12.76 -14.58
CA ASP A 150 -8.27 -11.90 -15.75
C ASP A 150 -9.42 -10.90 -15.58
N ALA A 151 -9.57 -9.95 -16.50
CA ALA A 151 -10.54 -8.85 -16.40
C ALA A 151 -12.00 -9.33 -16.21
N GLU A 152 -12.40 -10.42 -16.87
CA GLU A 152 -13.75 -10.98 -16.74
C GLU A 152 -13.98 -11.65 -15.38
N GLU A 153 -13.01 -12.43 -14.92
CA GLU A 153 -13.07 -13.12 -13.63
C GLU A 153 -13.01 -12.14 -12.48
N ALA A 154 -12.09 -11.17 -12.57
CA ALA A 154 -12.00 -10.05 -11.65
C ALA A 154 -13.35 -9.30 -11.57
N ARG A 155 -14.06 -9.15 -12.69
CA ARG A 155 -15.41 -8.58 -12.70
C ARG A 155 -16.42 -9.47 -11.97
N ALA A 156 -16.42 -10.78 -12.22
CA ALA A 156 -17.32 -11.71 -11.53
C ALA A 156 -17.14 -11.65 -9.99
N TRP A 157 -15.89 -11.63 -9.53
CA TRP A 157 -15.51 -11.50 -8.11
C TRP A 157 -15.82 -10.13 -7.49
N ARG A 158 -15.99 -9.08 -8.30
CA ARG A 158 -16.43 -7.76 -7.82
C ARG A 158 -17.94 -7.66 -7.62
N PHE A 159 -18.70 -8.49 -8.32
CA PHE A 159 -20.16 -8.40 -8.34
C PHE A 159 -20.80 -9.57 -7.61
N HIS A 160 -20.99 -10.69 -8.29
CA HIS A 160 -21.87 -11.76 -7.82
C HIS A 160 -21.13 -12.90 -7.11
N LYS A 161 -19.81 -13.00 -7.25
CA LYS A 161 -18.98 -13.98 -6.50
C LYS A 161 -18.34 -13.36 -5.25
N ALA A 162 -18.59 -12.08 -4.97
CA ALA A 162 -18.00 -11.38 -3.84
C ALA A 162 -18.52 -11.93 -2.50
N ASP A 163 -17.62 -12.17 -1.55
CA ASP A 163 -17.95 -12.51 -0.16
C ASP A 163 -17.73 -11.26 0.70
N PRO A 164 -18.72 -10.81 1.49
CA PRO A 164 -18.57 -9.64 2.35
C PRO A 164 -17.53 -9.80 3.46
N ARG A 165 -17.10 -11.03 3.78
CA ARG A 165 -16.06 -11.31 4.79
C ARG A 165 -14.65 -11.25 4.22
N ALA A 166 -14.51 -11.28 2.90
CA ALA A 166 -13.22 -11.25 2.24
C ALA A 166 -12.57 -9.87 2.31
N PHE A 167 -11.24 -9.83 2.41
CA PHE A 167 -10.52 -8.57 2.33
C PHE A 167 -10.41 -8.16 0.86
N MET A 168 -11.14 -7.12 0.45
CA MET A 168 -11.15 -6.67 -0.94
C MET A 168 -10.43 -5.33 -1.10
N LEU A 169 -9.20 -5.34 -1.62
CA LEU A 169 -8.57 -4.16 -2.19
C LEU A 169 -9.06 -3.95 -3.63
N LEU A 170 -10.25 -3.38 -3.74
CA LEU A 170 -10.85 -3.08 -5.03
C LEU A 170 -10.40 -1.71 -5.57
N ARG A 171 -9.94 -1.65 -6.82
CA ARG A 171 -9.72 -0.40 -7.56
C ARG A 171 -10.43 -0.45 -8.90
N SER A 172 -11.43 0.41 -9.06
CA SER A 172 -12.32 0.43 -10.24
C SER A 172 -11.61 0.67 -11.58
N TYR A 173 -10.45 1.34 -11.55
CA TYR A 173 -9.65 1.66 -12.74
C TYR A 173 -8.63 0.57 -13.11
N ILE A 174 -8.59 -0.56 -12.41
CA ILE A 174 -7.70 -1.68 -12.72
C ILE A 174 -8.56 -2.89 -13.09
N PRO A 175 -8.48 -3.39 -14.32
CA PRO A 175 -9.34 -4.49 -14.75
C PRO A 175 -8.95 -5.82 -14.09
N THR A 176 -7.65 -6.06 -13.90
CA THR A 176 -7.06 -7.32 -13.41
C THR A 176 -6.91 -7.38 -11.88
N ALA A 177 -6.78 -8.59 -11.33
CA ALA A 177 -6.60 -8.81 -9.90
C ALA A 177 -5.85 -10.12 -9.60
N VAL A 178 -5.45 -10.28 -8.33
CA VAL A 178 -4.97 -11.54 -7.76
C VAL A 178 -5.84 -11.87 -6.56
N ARG A 179 -6.29 -13.11 -6.46
CA ARG A 179 -7.01 -13.66 -5.31
C ARG A 179 -6.08 -14.60 -4.56
N VAL A 180 -6.08 -14.53 -3.24
CA VAL A 180 -5.26 -15.41 -2.39
C VAL A 180 -6.14 -15.90 -1.26
N GLU A 181 -6.24 -17.21 -1.09
CA GLU A 181 -7.00 -17.80 0.02
C GLU A 181 -6.28 -17.54 1.34
N ILE A 182 -7.03 -17.29 2.41
CA ILE A 182 -6.46 -17.18 3.75
C ILE A 182 -6.62 -18.55 4.43
N THR A 183 -5.50 -19.11 4.86
CA THR A 183 -5.43 -20.43 5.49
C THR A 183 -5.39 -20.37 7.01
N ASP A 184 -5.42 -19.16 7.59
CA ASP A 184 -5.39 -18.96 9.04
C ASP A 184 -6.71 -19.41 9.70
N PRO A 185 -6.70 -20.43 10.58
CA PRO A 185 -7.91 -20.91 11.25
C PRO A 185 -8.47 -19.92 12.28
N ALA A 186 -7.69 -18.91 12.70
CA ALA A 186 -8.14 -17.89 13.64
C ALA A 186 -8.83 -16.70 12.95
N ASP A 187 -8.74 -16.58 11.63
CA ASP A 187 -9.32 -15.47 10.86
C ASP A 187 -10.60 -15.90 10.12
N PRO A 188 -11.76 -15.23 10.34
CA PRO A 188 -12.98 -15.50 9.56
C PRO A 188 -12.92 -15.02 8.10
N THR A 189 -11.87 -14.31 7.68
CA THR A 189 -11.71 -13.84 6.30
C THR A 189 -11.30 -14.99 5.37
N PRO A 190 -12.13 -15.37 4.37
CA PRO A 190 -11.86 -16.55 3.54
C PRO A 190 -10.77 -16.32 2.47
N TYR A 191 -10.67 -15.10 1.93
CA TYR A 191 -9.71 -14.75 0.90
C TYR A 191 -9.41 -13.25 0.87
N VAL A 192 -8.28 -12.92 0.25
CA VAL A 192 -7.83 -11.58 -0.09
C VAL A 192 -7.98 -11.37 -1.58
N TYR A 193 -8.62 -10.29 -1.99
CA TYR A 193 -8.71 -9.86 -3.39
C TYR A 193 -7.90 -8.58 -3.58
N LEU A 194 -6.94 -8.59 -4.50
CA LEU A 194 -6.00 -7.50 -4.74
C LEU A 194 -6.08 -7.03 -6.19
N SER A 195 -6.56 -5.81 -6.42
CA SER A 195 -6.51 -5.21 -7.76
C SER A 195 -5.06 -4.80 -8.08
N THR A 196 -4.46 -5.36 -9.12
CA THR A 196 -3.07 -5.10 -9.55
C THR A 196 -2.99 -4.98 -11.06
N ARG A 197 -2.10 -4.13 -11.58
CA ARG A 197 -1.84 -4.03 -13.02
C ARG A 197 -0.92 -5.14 -13.53
N ASN A 198 -0.25 -5.87 -12.63
CA ASN A 198 0.69 -6.92 -12.98
C ASN A 198 0.44 -8.18 -12.13
N PRO A 199 -0.63 -8.94 -12.42
CA PRO A 199 -1.02 -10.11 -11.63
C PRO A 199 0.10 -11.17 -11.55
N LYS A 200 0.81 -11.41 -12.65
CA LYS A 200 1.94 -12.34 -12.72
C LYS A 200 3.06 -12.00 -11.76
N ALA A 201 3.47 -10.73 -11.72
CA ALA A 201 4.56 -10.30 -10.85
C ALA A 201 4.16 -10.37 -9.37
N LEU A 202 2.91 -10.09 -9.04
CA LEU A 202 2.39 -10.19 -7.68
C LEU A 202 2.27 -11.66 -7.24
N ALA A 203 1.71 -12.54 -8.07
CA ALA A 203 1.60 -13.96 -7.79
C ALA A 203 2.99 -14.61 -7.60
N ALA A 204 3.96 -14.29 -8.47
CA ALA A 204 5.34 -14.76 -8.34
C ALA A 204 6.01 -14.28 -7.04
N ALA A 205 5.69 -13.06 -6.59
CA ALA A 205 6.23 -12.53 -5.33
C ALA A 205 5.57 -13.15 -4.08
N LEU A 206 4.35 -13.67 -4.21
CA LEU A 206 3.65 -14.36 -3.13
C LEU A 206 4.05 -15.84 -3.01
N ALA A 207 4.44 -16.47 -4.13
CA ALA A 207 4.84 -17.87 -4.17
C ALA A 207 6.34 -18.12 -3.86
N GLY A 208 7.16 -17.06 -3.76
CA GLY A 208 8.61 -17.14 -3.52
C GLY A 208 9.04 -16.89 -2.08
#